data_AF-A0A928VD37-F1
#
_entry.id   AF-A0A928VD37-F1
#
_cell.length_a   1.000
_cell.length_b   1.000
_cell.length_c   1.000
_cell.angle_alpha   90.00
_cell.angle_beta   90.00
_cell.angle_gamma   90.00
#
_symmetry.space_group_name_H-M   'P 1'
#
loop_
_entity.id
_entity.type
_entity.pdbx_description
1 polymer ?
#
loop_
_entity_poly.entity_id
_entity_poly.type
_entity_poly.pdbx_seq_one_letter_code
_entity_poly.pdbx_strand_id
1 'polypeptide(L)'
;LQATTAVIGVGVVATAALSAIGLWQTLKMRQEIAEMRSEIKEGFIDLKQLIREQNAELIDHLDRVAADIEFRQHRTILARAYGLFTQANLRLQSALTIQDSMLRMSEISAARDMMFKALSDYNCPEILVDVSSAGYIRRRECVWAILQAIVFTYQLQGEFQTVNQRLSELNVTIRQDAMKAIDLVESSAELDFLFPEILRIHHHDLQAVTLWQAQNEWLEALPDEDIKLLTSSELQPVDLVLPTSESLLVPPSEQIQYEEYQQKSHFTVLRDQLRLTINPELRQDYSAYIEQQANLRGLSALCESNLKSASEFTIANLHAYLATTP
;
A
#
# COMPACT_ATOMS: atom_id res chain seq x y z
N LEU A 1 -7.01 7.74 -5.31
CA LEU A 1 -8.03 7.77 -6.38
C LEU A 1 -7.77 8.82 -7.48
N GLN A 2 -7.62 10.12 -7.23
CA GLN A 2 -7.19 11.07 -8.29
C GLN A 2 -5.69 10.99 -8.60
N ALA A 3 -4.85 10.78 -7.58
CA ALA A 3 -3.48 10.31 -7.75
C ALA A 3 -3.44 9.09 -8.68
N THR A 4 -4.29 8.10 -8.39
CA THR A 4 -4.41 6.86 -9.13
C THR A 4 -4.80 7.07 -10.59
N THR A 5 -5.83 7.87 -10.88
CA THR A 5 -6.32 8.08 -12.27
C THR A 5 -5.36 8.93 -13.09
N ALA A 6 -4.80 10.01 -12.56
CA ALA A 6 -3.79 10.76 -13.30
C ALA A 6 -2.54 9.90 -13.60
N VAL A 7 -2.06 9.11 -12.63
CA VAL A 7 -0.91 8.22 -12.84
C VAL A 7 -1.23 7.07 -13.81
N ILE A 8 -2.49 6.59 -13.83
CA ILE A 8 -2.96 5.58 -14.80
C ILE A 8 -2.96 6.12 -16.23
N GLY A 9 -3.39 7.36 -16.46
CA GLY A 9 -3.50 7.91 -17.82
C GLY A 9 -2.24 8.56 -18.37
N VAL A 10 -1.22 8.79 -17.53
CA VAL A 10 0.01 9.49 -17.92
C VAL A 10 1.08 8.58 -18.53
N GLY A 11 0.93 7.25 -18.42
CA GLY A 11 1.93 6.30 -18.91
C GLY A 11 3.35 6.58 -18.38
N VAL A 12 4.36 5.98 -19.01
CA VAL A 12 5.79 6.06 -18.62
C VAL A 12 6.38 7.48 -18.78
N VAL A 13 5.67 8.42 -19.41
CA VAL A 13 6.29 9.60 -20.03
C VAL A 13 6.45 10.82 -19.12
N ALA A 14 5.77 10.92 -17.96
CA ALA A 14 5.95 12.08 -17.09
C ALA A 14 6.51 11.73 -15.70
N THR A 15 7.83 11.65 -15.63
CA THR A 15 8.61 11.61 -14.37
C THR A 15 8.25 12.75 -13.41
N ALA A 16 7.86 13.92 -13.94
CA ALA A 16 7.35 15.06 -13.18
C ALA A 16 5.96 14.84 -12.54
N ALA A 17 5.12 13.97 -13.11
CA ALA A 17 3.84 13.60 -12.50
C ALA A 17 4.04 12.68 -11.29
N LEU A 18 5.01 11.77 -11.38
CA LEU A 18 5.35 10.83 -10.31
C LEU A 18 5.92 11.56 -9.08
N SER A 19 6.80 12.55 -9.27
CA SER A 19 7.34 13.34 -8.15
C SER A 19 6.29 14.20 -7.44
N ALA A 20 5.27 14.67 -8.16
CA ALA A 20 4.14 15.41 -7.58
C ALA A 20 3.20 14.53 -6.72
N ILE A 21 3.29 13.20 -6.85
CA ILE A 21 2.36 12.24 -6.24
C ILE A 21 3.11 11.22 -5.36
N GLY A 22 4.43 11.35 -5.20
CA GLY A 22 5.25 10.48 -4.36
C GLY A 22 4.85 10.50 -2.88
N LEU A 23 5.45 9.62 -2.10
CA LEU A 23 5.02 9.31 -0.73
C LEU A 23 4.88 10.55 0.15
N TRP A 24 5.93 11.37 0.18
CA TRP A 24 5.95 12.56 1.02
C TRP A 24 4.84 13.55 0.66
N GLN A 25 4.61 13.79 -0.64
CA GLN A 25 3.51 14.65 -1.09
C GLN A 25 2.15 14.05 -0.75
N THR A 26 2.00 12.73 -0.87
CA THR A 26 0.75 12.03 -0.49
C THR A 26 0.42 12.16 0.99
N LEU A 27 1.42 12.07 1.87
CA LEU A 27 1.22 12.28 3.31
C LEU A 27 0.80 13.71 3.62
N LYS A 28 1.43 14.69 2.96
CA LYS A 28 1.05 16.10 3.09
C LYS A 28 -0.40 16.35 2.64
N MET A 29 -0.80 15.78 1.50
CA MET A 29 -2.17 15.88 1.00
C MET A 29 -3.21 15.28 1.96
N ARG A 30 -2.93 14.10 2.54
CA ARG A 30 -3.84 13.46 3.51
C ARG A 30 -4.11 14.38 4.71
N GLN A 31 -3.08 15.09 5.18
CA GLN A 31 -3.26 16.06 6.25
C GLN A 31 -4.07 17.28 5.82
N GLU A 32 -3.78 17.87 4.66
CA GLU A 32 -4.55 19.03 4.18
C GLU A 32 -6.04 18.72 4.05
N ILE A 33 -6.38 17.50 3.62
CA ILE A 33 -7.77 17.01 3.58
C ILE A 33 -8.34 16.83 4.99
N ALA A 34 -7.59 16.23 5.92
CA ALA A 34 -8.03 16.04 7.30
C ALA A 34 -8.30 17.37 8.01
N GLU A 35 -7.53 18.41 7.69
CA GLU A 35 -7.70 19.78 8.16
C GLU A 35 -8.79 20.55 7.39
N MET A 36 -9.53 19.89 6.49
CA MET A 36 -10.56 20.47 5.61
C MET A 36 -10.05 21.63 4.72
N ARG A 37 -8.74 21.67 4.45
CA ARG A 37 -8.12 22.68 3.59
C ARG A 37 -8.28 22.37 2.09
N SER A 38 -8.66 21.14 1.77
CA SER A 38 -8.85 20.64 0.39
C SER A 38 -10.12 19.79 0.28
N GLU A 39 -10.91 19.98 -0.79
CA GLU A 39 -12.14 19.21 -1.05
C GLU A 39 -11.87 17.93 -1.87
N ILE A 40 -12.45 16.80 -1.45
CA ILE A 40 -12.55 15.58 -2.26
C ILE A 40 -13.88 15.60 -3.03
N LYS A 41 -13.84 15.57 -4.36
CA LYS A 41 -15.03 15.49 -5.23
C LYS A 41 -15.11 14.11 -5.88
N GLU A 42 -16.21 13.39 -5.63
CA GLU A 42 -16.46 12.04 -6.18
C GLU A 42 -15.36 11.00 -5.84
N GLY A 43 -14.60 11.21 -4.76
CA GLY A 43 -13.44 10.38 -4.41
C GLY A 43 -12.12 10.84 -5.04
N PHE A 44 -12.12 12.00 -5.69
CA PHE A 44 -10.97 12.55 -6.42
C PHE A 44 -10.50 13.91 -5.84
N ILE A 45 -9.17 14.14 -5.75
CA ILE A 45 -8.47 15.40 -5.37
C ILE A 45 -7.87 16.11 -6.59
N ASP A 46 -8.20 17.37 -6.86
CA ASP A 46 -7.74 18.09 -8.06
C ASP A 46 -6.21 18.30 -8.09
N LEU A 47 -5.53 17.45 -8.87
CA LEU A 47 -4.08 17.51 -9.08
C LEU A 47 -3.59 18.82 -9.70
N LYS A 48 -4.44 19.55 -10.43
CA LYS A 48 -4.05 20.85 -11.00
C LYS A 48 -3.87 21.93 -9.95
N GLN A 49 -4.57 21.82 -8.81
CA GLN A 49 -4.36 22.73 -7.69
C GLN A 49 -3.02 22.46 -6.97
N LEU A 50 -2.49 21.24 -7.11
CA LEU A 50 -1.28 20.76 -6.43
C LEU A 50 -0.02 20.97 -7.27
N ILE A 51 -0.12 20.77 -8.58
CA ILE A 51 0.91 21.12 -9.54
C ILE A 51 0.89 22.65 -9.62
N ARG A 52 1.79 23.30 -8.89
CA ARG A 52 2.02 24.75 -9.01
C ARG A 52 2.03 25.14 -10.50
N GLU A 53 1.46 26.30 -10.85
CA GLU A 53 1.29 26.80 -12.24
C GLU A 53 2.56 26.76 -13.13
N GLN A 54 3.72 26.44 -12.56
CA GLN A 54 5.03 26.37 -13.19
C GLN A 54 5.24 25.13 -14.09
N ASN A 55 4.38 24.10 -14.05
CA ASN A 55 4.51 22.90 -14.89
C ASN A 55 3.41 22.85 -15.97
N ALA A 56 3.37 23.86 -16.85
CA ALA A 56 2.36 23.98 -17.91
C ALA A 56 2.28 22.74 -18.83
N GLU A 57 3.41 22.11 -19.13
CA GLU A 57 3.46 20.87 -19.94
C GLU A 57 2.74 19.70 -19.26
N LEU A 58 2.85 19.58 -17.94
CA LEU A 58 2.19 18.55 -17.16
C LEU A 58 0.67 18.80 -17.08
N ILE A 59 0.26 20.06 -16.92
CA ILE A 59 -1.15 20.44 -16.91
C ILE A 59 -1.79 20.13 -18.29
N ASP A 60 -1.11 20.49 -19.37
CA ASP A 60 -1.59 20.24 -20.74
C ASP A 60 -1.65 18.73 -21.06
N HIS A 61 -0.69 17.94 -20.55
CA HIS A 61 -0.75 16.49 -20.67
C HIS A 61 -1.92 15.88 -19.88
N LEU A 62 -2.16 16.34 -18.65
CA LEU A 62 -3.33 15.92 -17.85
C LEU A 62 -4.64 16.25 -18.54
N ASP A 63 -4.73 17.41 -19.20
CA ASP A 63 -5.91 17.80 -19.98
C ASP A 63 -6.15 16.89 -21.18
N ARG A 64 -5.09 16.51 -21.90
CA ARG A 64 -5.18 15.56 -23.02
C ARG A 64 -5.64 14.18 -22.57
N VAL A 65 -5.11 13.68 -21.45
CA VAL A 65 -5.50 12.39 -20.85
C VAL A 65 -6.95 12.44 -20.36
N ALA A 66 -7.37 13.54 -19.73
CA ALA A 66 -8.74 13.70 -19.26
C ALA A 66 -9.79 13.74 -20.39
N ALA A 67 -9.39 14.17 -21.59
CA ALA A 67 -10.24 14.20 -22.77
C ALA A 67 -10.43 12.81 -23.43
N ASP A 68 -9.53 11.86 -23.16
CA ASP A 68 -9.58 10.51 -23.70
C ASP A 68 -10.88 9.77 -23.30
N ILE A 69 -11.45 9.02 -24.24
CA ILE A 69 -12.76 8.37 -24.05
C ILE A 69 -12.64 7.16 -23.13
N GLU A 70 -11.60 6.34 -23.30
CA GLU A 70 -11.35 5.16 -22.50
C GLU A 70 -11.01 5.56 -21.06
N PHE A 71 -10.19 6.60 -20.91
CA PHE A 71 -9.89 7.19 -19.61
C PHE A 71 -11.15 7.67 -18.87
N ARG A 72 -12.07 8.35 -19.58
CA ARG A 72 -13.34 8.78 -18.98
C ARG A 72 -14.21 7.60 -18.57
N GLN A 73 -14.28 6.55 -19.38
CA GLN A 73 -15.02 5.33 -19.04
C GLN A 73 -14.44 4.67 -17.78
N HIS A 74 -13.12 4.51 -17.71
CA HIS A 74 -12.44 3.98 -16.52
C HIS A 74 -12.71 4.84 -15.29
N ARG A 75 -12.61 6.17 -15.42
CA ARG A 75 -12.94 7.11 -14.34
C ARG A 75 -14.38 6.96 -13.87
N THR A 76 -15.34 6.81 -14.77
CA THR A 76 -16.75 6.60 -14.40
C THR A 76 -16.95 5.30 -13.61
N ILE A 77 -16.31 4.21 -14.01
CA ILE A 77 -16.39 2.93 -13.28
C ILE A 77 -15.82 3.10 -11.87
N LEU A 78 -14.64 3.68 -11.73
CA LEU A 78 -14.00 3.89 -10.43
C LEU A 78 -14.78 4.87 -9.53
N ALA A 79 -15.36 5.94 -10.12
CA ALA A 79 -16.23 6.89 -9.39
C ALA A 79 -17.47 6.18 -8.83
N ARG A 80 -18.10 5.31 -9.63
CA ARG A 80 -19.23 4.49 -9.18
C ARG A 80 -18.83 3.55 -8.06
N ALA A 81 -17.71 2.86 -8.20
CA ALA A 81 -17.18 1.95 -7.18
C ALA A 81 -16.89 2.68 -5.86
N TYR A 82 -16.31 3.88 -5.94
CA TYR A 82 -16.12 4.75 -4.78
C TYR A 82 -17.45 5.12 -4.12
N GLY A 83 -18.46 5.53 -4.92
CA GLY A 83 -19.79 5.83 -4.41
C GLY A 83 -20.44 4.65 -3.67
N LEU A 84 -20.30 3.43 -4.21
CA LEU A 84 -20.76 2.21 -3.56
C LEU A 84 -20.04 1.96 -2.22
N PHE A 85 -18.72 2.15 -2.18
CA PHE A 85 -17.93 1.99 -0.96
C PHE A 85 -18.30 3.02 0.12
N THR A 86 -18.47 4.29 -0.25
CA THR A 86 -18.92 5.34 0.69
C THR A 86 -20.31 5.05 1.23
N GLN A 87 -21.25 4.61 0.40
CA GLN A 87 -22.57 4.20 0.85
C GLN A 87 -22.51 2.99 1.79
N ALA A 88 -21.64 2.02 1.51
CA ALA A 88 -21.42 0.87 2.38
C ALA A 88 -20.93 1.31 3.78
N ASN A 89 -20.00 2.27 3.83
CA ASN A 89 -19.50 2.82 5.10
C ASN A 89 -20.59 3.57 5.88
N LEU A 90 -21.42 4.39 5.21
CA LEU A 90 -22.55 5.06 5.86
C LEU A 90 -23.57 4.06 6.42
N ARG A 91 -23.82 2.98 5.67
CA ARG A 91 -24.69 1.89 6.11
C ARG A 91 -24.10 1.17 7.33
N LEU A 92 -22.79 0.92 7.32
CA LEU A 92 -22.09 0.30 8.44
C LEU A 92 -22.15 1.18 9.70
N GLN A 93 -21.92 2.49 9.58
CA GLN A 93 -22.07 3.45 10.67
C GLN A 93 -23.49 3.43 11.24
N SER A 94 -24.50 3.36 10.37
CA SER A 94 -25.91 3.24 10.79
C SER A 94 -26.13 1.94 11.57
N ALA A 95 -25.60 0.81 11.09
CA ALA A 95 -25.71 -0.49 11.73
C ALA A 95 -25.17 -0.48 13.18
N LEU A 96 -24.08 0.25 13.45
CA LEU A 96 -23.49 0.37 14.80
C LEU A 96 -24.43 1.02 15.83
N THR A 97 -25.46 1.74 15.39
CA THR A 97 -26.45 2.38 16.27
C THR A 97 -27.72 1.54 16.48
N ILE A 98 -27.88 0.44 15.73
CA ILE A 98 -29.06 -0.43 15.80
C ILE A 98 -28.98 -1.33 17.04
N GLN A 99 -30.04 -1.29 17.84
CA GLN A 99 -30.17 -2.10 19.06
C GLN A 99 -30.58 -3.55 18.76
N ASP A 100 -31.46 -3.74 17.78
CA ASP A 100 -31.89 -5.09 17.35
C ASP A 100 -30.71 -5.84 16.71
N SER A 101 -30.31 -6.95 17.34
CA SER A 101 -29.15 -7.72 16.92
C SER A 101 -29.32 -8.31 15.51
N MET A 102 -30.49 -8.85 15.17
CA MET A 102 -30.71 -9.46 13.86
C MET A 102 -30.68 -8.41 12.75
N LEU A 103 -31.35 -7.27 12.98
CA LEU A 103 -31.35 -6.16 12.03
C LEU A 103 -29.93 -5.59 11.85
N ARG A 104 -29.18 -5.42 12.94
CA ARG A 104 -27.78 -4.99 12.91
C ARG A 104 -26.92 -5.94 12.06
N MET A 105 -27.03 -7.24 12.29
CA MET A 105 -26.28 -8.25 11.52
C MET A 105 -26.65 -8.25 10.03
N SER A 106 -27.93 -8.04 9.71
CA SER A 106 -28.40 -7.89 8.32
C SER A 106 -27.83 -6.64 7.66
N GLU A 107 -27.80 -5.51 8.36
CA GLU A 107 -27.23 -4.25 7.84
C GLU A 107 -25.71 -4.35 7.60
N ILE A 108 -24.96 -4.99 8.52
CA ILE A 108 -23.53 -5.27 8.34
C ILE A 108 -23.31 -6.14 7.10
N SER A 109 -24.11 -7.20 6.93
CA SER A 109 -23.97 -8.11 5.79
C SER A 109 -24.26 -7.41 4.46
N ALA A 110 -25.29 -6.58 4.42
CA ALA A 110 -25.65 -5.84 3.22
C ALA A 110 -24.65 -4.71 2.89
N ALA A 111 -24.01 -4.10 3.89
CA ALA A 111 -22.88 -3.20 3.68
C ALA A 111 -21.69 -3.94 3.05
N ARG A 112 -21.36 -5.13 3.56
CA ARG A 112 -20.32 -5.99 2.99
C ARG A 112 -20.61 -6.39 1.53
N ASP A 113 -21.85 -6.69 1.16
CA ASP A 113 -22.22 -6.98 -0.23
C ASP A 113 -21.95 -5.78 -1.17
N MET A 114 -22.16 -4.56 -0.68
CA MET A 114 -21.82 -3.34 -1.43
C MET A 114 -20.30 -3.19 -1.57
N MET A 115 -19.53 -3.53 -0.53
CA MET A 115 -18.06 -3.55 -0.59
C MET A 115 -17.53 -4.57 -1.60
N PHE A 116 -18.13 -5.76 -1.68
CA PHE A 116 -17.74 -6.75 -2.71
C PHE A 116 -18.02 -6.28 -4.14
N LYS A 117 -19.11 -5.53 -4.36
CA LYS A 117 -19.38 -4.89 -5.66
C LYS A 117 -18.39 -3.78 -5.99
N ALA A 118 -18.03 -2.95 -5.00
CA ALA A 118 -16.98 -1.96 -5.20
C ALA A 118 -15.63 -2.63 -5.51
N LEU A 119 -15.32 -3.72 -4.80
CA LEU A 119 -14.10 -4.50 -5.00
C LEU A 119 -14.01 -5.07 -6.42
N SER A 120 -15.10 -5.59 -6.99
CA SER A 120 -15.06 -6.14 -8.36
C SER A 120 -14.69 -5.08 -9.39
N ASP A 121 -15.22 -3.87 -9.24
CA ASP A 121 -14.89 -2.75 -10.13
C ASP A 121 -13.43 -2.31 -9.93
N TYR A 122 -12.98 -2.20 -8.68
CA TYR A 122 -11.58 -1.87 -8.35
C TYR A 122 -10.58 -2.96 -8.67
N ASN A 123 -10.99 -4.22 -8.83
CA ASN A 123 -10.12 -5.33 -9.16
C ASN A 123 -10.24 -5.77 -10.63
N CYS A 124 -11.10 -5.12 -11.43
CA CYS A 124 -11.32 -5.46 -12.83
C CYS A 124 -10.03 -5.33 -13.67
N PRO A 125 -9.50 -6.42 -14.27
CA PRO A 125 -8.28 -6.36 -15.06
C PRO A 125 -8.39 -5.48 -16.31
N GLU A 126 -9.59 -5.39 -16.89
CA GLU A 126 -9.87 -4.69 -18.16
C GLU A 126 -9.69 -3.18 -18.06
N ILE A 127 -9.79 -2.62 -16.85
CA ILE A 127 -9.61 -1.18 -16.61
C ILE A 127 -8.14 -0.75 -16.76
N LEU A 128 -7.19 -1.69 -16.94
CA LEU A 128 -5.75 -1.44 -16.80
C LEU A 128 -4.84 -2.36 -17.65
N VAL A 129 -5.00 -2.39 -18.97
CA VAL A 129 -4.07 -3.17 -19.82
C VAL A 129 -2.66 -2.56 -19.84
N ASP A 130 -2.51 -1.24 -19.69
CA ASP A 130 -1.21 -0.52 -19.83
C ASP A 130 -0.96 0.50 -18.72
N VAL A 131 -0.70 0.03 -17.50
CA VAL A 131 -0.54 0.91 -16.34
C VAL A 131 0.88 0.87 -15.79
N SER A 132 1.42 2.05 -15.52
CA SER A 132 2.71 2.21 -14.83
C SER A 132 2.73 1.49 -13.48
N SER A 133 3.92 1.14 -13.01
CA SER A 133 4.13 0.57 -11.66
C SER A 133 3.45 1.40 -10.56
N ALA A 134 3.54 2.72 -10.66
CA ALA A 134 2.91 3.68 -9.76
C ALA A 134 1.37 3.66 -9.85
N GLY A 135 0.80 3.58 -11.05
CA GLY A 135 -0.66 3.54 -11.24
C GLY A 135 -1.24 2.23 -10.72
N TYR A 136 -0.49 1.14 -10.93
CA TYR A 136 -0.83 -0.19 -10.42
C TYR A 136 -0.92 -0.17 -8.90
N ILE A 137 0.16 0.23 -8.20
CA ILE A 137 0.19 0.19 -6.73
C ILE A 137 -0.90 1.07 -6.10
N ARG A 138 -1.14 2.27 -6.64
CA ARG A 138 -2.19 3.20 -6.14
C ARG A 138 -3.61 2.64 -6.28
N ARG A 139 -3.85 1.77 -7.26
CA ARG A 139 -5.14 1.07 -7.36
C ARG A 139 -5.21 -0.09 -6.38
N ARG A 140 -4.11 -0.82 -6.22
CA ARG A 140 -4.03 -1.91 -5.24
C ARG A 140 -4.25 -1.42 -3.82
N GLU A 141 -3.75 -0.24 -3.45
CA GLU A 141 -4.10 0.42 -2.18
C GLU A 141 -5.62 0.56 -1.97
N CYS A 142 -6.39 0.91 -3.02
CA CYS A 142 -7.84 1.00 -2.93
C CYS A 142 -8.48 -0.38 -2.75
N VAL A 143 -7.98 -1.39 -3.46
CA VAL A 143 -8.40 -2.80 -3.31
C VAL A 143 -8.15 -3.28 -1.88
N TRP A 144 -6.95 -3.05 -1.34
CA TRP A 144 -6.58 -3.44 0.01
C TRP A 144 -7.43 -2.73 1.06
N ALA A 145 -7.72 -1.44 0.89
CA ALA A 145 -8.61 -0.70 1.80
C ALA A 145 -10.03 -1.29 1.83
N ILE A 146 -10.57 -1.69 0.68
CA ILE A 146 -11.88 -2.36 0.61
C ILE A 146 -11.83 -3.74 1.27
N LEU A 147 -10.76 -4.50 1.03
CA LEU A 147 -10.55 -5.81 1.70
C LEU A 147 -10.46 -5.67 3.22
N GLN A 148 -9.72 -4.67 3.72
CA GLN A 148 -9.66 -4.37 5.16
C GLN A 148 -11.04 -3.99 5.72
N ALA A 149 -11.82 -3.18 5.01
CA ALA A 149 -13.19 -2.86 5.43
C ALA A 149 -14.08 -4.11 5.47
N ILE A 150 -13.94 -5.02 4.51
CA ILE A 150 -14.64 -6.32 4.51
C ILE A 150 -14.21 -7.16 5.72
N VAL A 151 -12.91 -7.27 6.03
CA VAL A 151 -12.41 -7.95 7.23
C VAL A 151 -13.07 -7.38 8.49
N PHE A 152 -13.12 -6.04 8.59
CA PHE A 152 -13.72 -5.36 9.72
C PHE A 152 -15.21 -5.72 9.88
N THR A 153 -15.96 -5.90 8.80
CA THR A 153 -17.36 -6.37 8.91
C THR A 153 -17.49 -7.77 9.50
N TYR A 154 -16.56 -8.69 9.22
CA TYR A 154 -16.55 -10.01 9.88
C TYR A 154 -16.21 -9.90 11.36
N GLN A 155 -15.27 -9.02 11.71
CA GLN A 155 -14.92 -8.75 13.11
C GLN A 155 -16.11 -8.19 13.89
N LEU A 156 -16.88 -7.27 13.32
CA LEU A 156 -18.11 -6.74 13.93
C LEU A 156 -19.19 -7.80 14.17
N GLN A 157 -19.13 -8.92 13.45
CA GLN A 157 -20.02 -10.07 13.63
C GLN A 157 -19.45 -11.14 14.57
N GLY A 158 -18.21 -10.97 15.06
CA GLY A 158 -17.54 -11.95 15.92
C GLY A 158 -16.96 -13.15 15.17
N GLU A 159 -16.82 -13.08 13.85
CA GLU A 159 -16.35 -14.19 13.00
C GLU A 159 -14.81 -14.24 12.95
N PHE A 160 -14.15 -14.43 14.08
CA PHE A 160 -12.68 -14.29 14.23
C PHE A 160 -11.87 -15.25 13.35
N GLN A 161 -12.32 -16.49 13.16
CA GLN A 161 -11.66 -17.42 12.24
C GLN A 161 -11.64 -16.88 10.80
N THR A 162 -12.78 -16.31 10.36
CA THR A 162 -12.89 -15.69 9.03
C THR A 162 -12.01 -14.44 8.94
N VAL A 163 -11.93 -13.66 10.01
CA VAL A 163 -11.04 -12.49 10.09
C VAL A 163 -9.59 -12.90 9.89
N ASN A 164 -9.10 -13.90 10.62
CA ASN A 164 -7.71 -14.39 10.52
C ASN A 164 -7.40 -14.94 9.12
N GLN A 165 -8.31 -15.71 8.54
CA GLN A 165 -8.17 -16.18 7.15
C GLN A 165 -8.05 -15.01 6.17
N ARG A 166 -8.94 -14.01 6.27
CA ARG A 166 -8.96 -12.86 5.37
C ARG A 166 -7.76 -11.94 5.54
N LEU A 167 -7.23 -11.79 6.76
CA LEU A 167 -5.99 -11.06 7.02
C LEU A 167 -4.77 -11.76 6.41
N SER A 168 -4.71 -13.10 6.51
CA SER A 168 -3.67 -13.89 5.85
C SER A 168 -3.74 -13.75 4.32
N GLU A 169 -4.94 -13.85 3.73
CA GLU A 169 -5.17 -13.62 2.29
C GLU A 169 -4.76 -12.20 1.88
N LEU A 170 -5.07 -11.19 2.69
CA LEU A 170 -4.69 -9.80 2.45
C LEU A 170 -3.17 -9.60 2.49
N ASN A 171 -2.47 -10.19 3.46
CA ASN A 171 -1.01 -10.12 3.56
C ASN A 171 -0.34 -10.68 2.28
N VAL A 172 -0.77 -11.87 1.85
CA VAL A 172 -0.29 -12.50 0.61
C VAL A 172 -0.60 -11.61 -0.60
N THR A 173 -1.82 -11.07 -0.67
CA THR A 173 -2.24 -10.19 -1.78
C THR A 173 -1.38 -8.93 -1.86
N ILE A 174 -1.14 -8.24 -0.73
CA ILE A 174 -0.29 -7.05 -0.67
C ILE A 174 1.13 -7.37 -1.17
N ARG A 175 1.71 -8.49 -0.74
CA ARG A 175 3.06 -8.90 -1.18
C ARG A 175 3.12 -9.23 -2.66
N GLN A 176 2.14 -9.96 -3.18
CA GLN A 176 2.08 -10.29 -4.61
C GLN A 176 1.90 -9.05 -5.48
N ASP A 177 1.04 -8.13 -5.05
CA ASP A 177 0.82 -6.86 -5.72
C ASP A 177 2.06 -5.97 -5.68
N ALA A 178 2.75 -5.89 -4.54
CA ALA A 178 4.01 -5.17 -4.40
C ALA A 178 5.09 -5.75 -5.32
N MET A 179 5.24 -7.08 -5.36
CA MET A 179 6.15 -7.76 -6.28
C MET A 179 5.85 -7.44 -7.74
N LYS A 180 4.57 -7.52 -8.14
CA LYS A 180 4.15 -7.19 -9.50
C LYS A 180 4.43 -5.72 -9.83
N ALA A 181 4.21 -4.80 -8.90
CA ALA A 181 4.54 -3.39 -9.09
C ALA A 181 6.04 -3.18 -9.31
N ILE A 182 6.89 -3.86 -8.54
CA ILE A 182 8.35 -3.79 -8.67
C ILE A 182 8.81 -4.36 -10.01
N ASP A 183 8.22 -5.47 -10.46
CA ASP A 183 8.56 -6.12 -11.73
C ASP A 183 8.15 -5.26 -12.95
N LEU A 184 7.16 -4.37 -12.80
CA LEU A 184 6.75 -3.39 -13.82
C LEU A 184 7.66 -2.16 -13.92
N VAL A 185 8.65 -1.99 -13.02
CA VAL A 185 9.53 -0.81 -13.04
C VAL A 185 10.57 -0.94 -14.15
N GLU A 186 10.52 0.02 -15.09
CA GLU A 186 11.43 0.07 -16.24
C GLU A 186 12.46 1.20 -16.15
N SER A 187 12.24 2.20 -15.28
CA SER A 187 13.11 3.38 -15.19
C SER A 187 13.45 3.80 -13.76
N SER A 188 14.57 4.53 -13.59
CA SER A 188 14.95 5.10 -12.30
C SER A 188 13.90 6.06 -11.75
N ALA A 189 13.20 6.80 -12.60
CA ALA A 189 12.20 7.76 -12.16
C ALA A 189 10.93 7.08 -11.62
N GLU A 190 10.56 5.91 -12.15
CA GLU A 190 9.51 5.09 -11.55
C GLU A 190 9.95 4.51 -10.21
N LEU A 191 11.23 4.12 -10.08
CA LEU A 191 11.78 3.66 -8.82
C LEU A 191 11.84 4.78 -7.76
N ASP A 192 12.10 6.02 -8.17
CA ASP A 192 12.08 7.19 -7.27
C ASP A 192 10.73 7.38 -6.59
N PHE A 193 9.65 7.04 -7.29
CA PHE A 193 8.31 7.00 -6.72
C PHE A 193 8.09 5.71 -5.91
N LEU A 194 8.37 4.56 -6.50
CA LEU A 194 7.91 3.28 -5.98
C LEU A 194 8.68 2.83 -4.74
N PHE A 195 9.98 3.14 -4.66
CA PHE A 195 10.83 2.61 -3.61
C PHE A 195 10.40 3.06 -2.20
N PRO A 196 10.21 4.36 -1.92
CA PRO A 196 9.71 4.79 -0.61
C PRO A 196 8.31 4.24 -0.30
N GLU A 197 7.44 4.13 -1.31
CA GLU A 197 6.07 3.59 -1.14
C GLU A 197 6.09 2.13 -0.73
N ILE A 198 6.90 1.29 -1.39
CA ILE A 198 7.02 -0.13 -1.07
C ILE A 198 7.64 -0.34 0.30
N LEU A 199 8.66 0.45 0.67
CA LEU A 199 9.21 0.41 2.02
C LEU A 199 8.15 0.75 3.07
N ARG A 200 7.30 1.75 2.80
CA ARG A 200 6.22 2.11 3.72
C ARG A 200 5.18 1.00 3.83
N ILE A 201 4.77 0.40 2.72
CA ILE A 201 3.87 -0.77 2.71
C ILE A 201 4.46 -1.90 3.56
N HIS A 202 5.78 -2.14 3.44
CA HIS A 202 6.45 -3.17 4.22
C HIS A 202 6.55 -2.85 5.73
N HIS A 203 7.00 -1.65 6.08
CA HIS A 203 7.26 -1.26 7.47
C HIS A 203 6.00 -0.87 8.25
N HIS A 204 4.94 -0.46 7.56
CA HIS A 204 3.72 0.01 8.21
C HIS A 204 2.53 -0.89 7.87
N ASP A 205 2.14 -1.00 6.60
CA ASP A 205 0.86 -1.63 6.25
C ASP A 205 0.88 -3.15 6.52
N LEU A 206 1.93 -3.85 6.11
CA LEU A 206 2.08 -5.28 6.40
C LEU A 206 2.25 -5.55 7.90
N GLN A 207 2.91 -4.65 8.63
CA GLN A 207 3.02 -4.75 10.10
C GLN A 207 1.67 -4.54 10.78
N ALA A 208 0.86 -3.60 10.30
CA ALA A 208 -0.48 -3.34 10.82
C ALA A 208 -1.41 -4.54 10.60
N VAL A 209 -1.37 -5.16 9.41
CA VAL A 209 -2.12 -6.40 9.14
C VAL A 209 -1.67 -7.54 10.05
N THR A 210 -0.36 -7.71 10.24
CA THR A 210 0.21 -8.74 11.12
C THR A 210 -0.17 -8.51 12.57
N LEU A 211 -0.12 -7.27 13.05
CA LEU A 211 -0.54 -6.90 14.40
C LEU A 211 -2.04 -7.13 14.61
N TRP A 212 -2.88 -6.76 13.63
CA TRP A 212 -4.31 -7.00 13.69
C TRP A 212 -4.61 -8.51 13.79
N GLN A 213 -3.92 -9.34 13.00
CA GLN A 213 -4.06 -10.78 13.09
C GLN A 213 -3.64 -11.31 14.46
N ALA A 214 -2.47 -10.90 14.97
CA ALA A 214 -1.99 -11.31 16.30
C ALA A 214 -2.94 -10.88 17.42
N GLN A 215 -3.57 -9.71 17.32
CA GLN A 215 -4.58 -9.24 18.27
C GLN A 215 -5.84 -10.12 18.23
N ASN A 216 -6.31 -10.53 17.05
CA ASN A 216 -7.46 -11.42 16.95
C ASN A 216 -7.14 -12.83 17.45
N GLU A 217 -5.97 -13.38 17.14
CA GLU A 217 -5.50 -14.66 17.68
C GLU A 217 -5.38 -14.62 19.21
N TRP A 218 -4.90 -13.51 19.77
CA TRP A 218 -4.88 -13.30 21.22
C TRP A 218 -6.29 -13.27 21.81
N LEU A 219 -7.23 -12.52 21.20
CA LEU A 219 -8.62 -12.48 21.64
C LEU A 219 -9.30 -13.86 21.59
N GLU A 220 -9.03 -14.65 20.55
CA GLU A 220 -9.55 -16.02 20.39
C GLU A 220 -8.98 -16.98 21.46
N ALA A 221 -7.73 -16.76 21.89
CA ALA A 221 -7.08 -17.58 22.92
C ALA A 221 -7.48 -17.22 24.37
N LEU A 222 -8.21 -16.12 24.59
CA LEU A 222 -8.59 -15.69 25.93
C LEU A 222 -9.69 -16.58 26.55
N PRO A 223 -9.60 -16.89 27.85
CA PRO A 223 -10.71 -17.46 28.61
C PRO A 223 -11.95 -16.55 28.64
N ASP A 224 -13.14 -17.15 28.68
CA ASP A 224 -14.42 -16.43 28.79
C ASP A 224 -14.48 -15.47 29.99
N GLU A 225 -13.80 -15.80 31.09
CA GLU A 225 -13.72 -14.95 32.28
C GLU A 225 -12.95 -13.65 32.01
N ASP A 226 -11.85 -13.74 31.26
CA ASP A 226 -11.02 -12.58 30.90
C ASP A 226 -11.74 -11.70 29.87
N ILE A 227 -12.48 -12.31 28.93
CA ILE A 227 -13.33 -11.58 27.97
C ILE A 227 -14.41 -10.79 28.72
N LYS A 228 -15.06 -11.39 29.72
CA LYS A 228 -16.05 -10.70 30.56
C LYS A 228 -15.41 -9.54 31.33
N LEU A 229 -14.22 -9.76 31.90
CA LEU A 229 -13.48 -8.74 32.62
C LEU A 229 -13.14 -7.55 31.69
N LEU A 230 -12.63 -7.82 30.49
CA LEU A 230 -12.33 -6.80 29.48
C LEU A 230 -13.57 -6.01 29.05
N THR A 231 -14.70 -6.69 28.86
CA THR A 231 -15.96 -6.03 28.44
C THR A 231 -16.58 -5.19 29.57
N SER A 232 -16.33 -5.57 30.83
CA SER A 232 -16.79 -4.83 32.01
C SER A 232 -15.84 -3.71 32.46
N SER A 233 -14.61 -3.67 31.93
CA SER A 233 -13.61 -2.70 32.30
C SER A 233 -13.83 -1.39 31.55
N GLU A 234 -13.90 -0.27 32.27
CA GLU A 234 -13.80 1.05 31.66
C GLU A 234 -12.35 1.26 31.20
N LEU A 235 -12.08 0.93 29.94
CA LEU A 235 -10.80 1.24 29.32
C LEU A 235 -10.69 2.77 29.20
N GLN A 236 -9.64 3.33 29.82
CA GLN A 236 -9.33 4.74 29.59
C GLN A 236 -8.97 4.91 28.11
N PRO A 237 -9.59 5.87 27.40
CA PRO A 237 -9.18 6.17 26.04
C PRO A 237 -7.71 6.56 26.07
N VAL A 238 -6.87 5.83 25.32
CA VAL A 238 -5.52 6.27 25.05
C VAL A 238 -5.63 7.45 24.10
N ASP A 239 -5.12 8.61 24.52
CA ASP A 239 -4.96 9.75 23.63
C ASP A 239 -3.96 9.36 22.54
N LEU A 240 -4.49 8.91 21.40
CA LEU A 240 -3.70 8.70 20.20
C LEU A 240 -3.25 10.07 19.72
N VAL A 241 -1.98 10.39 19.98
CA VAL A 241 -1.34 11.58 19.43
C VAL A 241 -1.26 11.38 17.92
N LEU A 242 -2.22 11.96 17.20
CA LEU A 242 -2.14 12.10 15.75
C LEU A 242 -0.88 12.92 15.41
N PRO A 243 -0.13 12.57 14.36
CA PRO A 243 1.02 13.35 13.94
C PRO A 243 0.61 14.81 13.75
N THR A 244 1.25 15.72 14.49
CA THR A 244 1.06 17.17 14.33
C THR A 244 1.57 17.63 12.96
N SER A 245 1.01 18.73 12.44
CA SER A 245 1.37 19.30 11.13
C SER A 245 2.85 19.66 10.97
N GLU A 246 3.60 19.80 12.06
CA GLU A 246 5.05 19.99 12.03
C GLU A 246 5.83 18.74 11.58
N SER A 247 5.33 17.53 11.86
CA SER A 247 6.03 16.28 11.48
C SER A 247 6.02 16.01 9.97
N LEU A 248 5.20 16.74 9.22
CA LEU A 248 4.99 16.54 7.78
C LEU A 248 5.80 17.51 6.91
N LEU A 249 6.49 18.49 7.53
CA LEU A 249 7.50 19.33 6.88
C LEU A 249 8.82 18.58 6.63
N VAL A 250 9.02 17.44 7.30
CA VAL A 250 10.21 16.61 7.16
C VAL A 250 9.91 15.43 6.23
N PRO A 251 10.81 15.09 5.28
CA PRO A 251 10.67 13.89 4.48
C PRO A 251 10.53 12.63 5.36
N PRO A 252 9.68 11.67 4.98
CA PRO A 252 9.54 10.43 5.73
C PRO A 252 10.85 9.62 5.69
N SER A 253 11.09 8.78 6.69
CA SER A 253 12.32 8.01 6.82
C SER A 253 12.61 7.12 5.60
N GLU A 254 11.58 6.60 4.95
CA GLU A 254 11.66 5.77 3.76
C GLU A 254 12.20 6.56 2.56
N GLN A 255 11.86 7.86 2.47
CA GLN A 255 12.40 8.76 1.45
C GLN A 255 13.88 9.03 1.68
N ILE A 256 14.26 9.33 2.92
CA ILE A 256 15.66 9.60 3.30
C ILE A 256 16.52 8.34 3.05
N GLN A 257 16.02 7.17 3.45
CA GLN A 257 16.71 5.90 3.22
C GLN A 257 16.93 5.62 1.73
N TYR A 258 15.92 5.89 0.89
CA TYR A 258 16.06 5.72 -0.56
C TYR A 258 17.12 6.65 -1.15
N GLU A 259 17.11 7.93 -0.79
CA GLU A 259 18.08 8.92 -1.26
C GLU A 259 19.52 8.54 -0.90
N GLU A 260 19.74 7.97 0.30
CA GLU A 260 21.04 7.44 0.70
C GLU A 260 21.47 6.22 -0.12
N TYR A 261 20.55 5.31 -0.42
CA TYR A 261 20.84 4.11 -1.20
C TYR A 261 21.07 4.40 -2.67
N GLN A 262 20.36 5.38 -3.23
CA GLN A 262 20.55 5.85 -4.60
C GLN A 262 21.97 6.36 -4.86
N GLN A 263 22.62 6.96 -3.86
CA GLN A 263 24.01 7.40 -3.97
C GLN A 263 25.04 6.25 -3.92
N LYS A 264 24.64 5.09 -3.42
CA LYS A 264 25.54 3.96 -3.09
C LYS A 264 25.36 2.75 -4.00
N SER A 265 24.34 2.72 -4.85
CA SER A 265 24.03 1.54 -5.66
C SER A 265 23.37 1.90 -7.00
N HIS A 266 23.30 0.91 -7.89
CA HIS A 266 22.69 1.05 -9.21
C HIS A 266 21.20 0.73 -9.18
N PHE A 267 20.45 1.36 -10.08
CA PHE A 267 19.00 1.17 -10.27
C PHE A 267 18.54 -0.29 -10.21
N THR A 268 19.20 -1.19 -10.96
CA THR A 268 18.81 -2.61 -11.02
C THR A 268 18.96 -3.30 -9.67
N VAL A 269 20.01 -2.96 -8.92
CA VAL A 269 20.32 -3.52 -7.60
C VAL A 269 19.33 -2.99 -6.55
N LEU A 270 18.96 -1.71 -6.63
CA LEU A 270 17.93 -1.13 -5.77
C LEU A 270 16.55 -1.74 -6.03
N ARG A 271 16.23 -2.05 -7.30
CA ARG A 271 15.02 -2.80 -7.63
C ARG A 271 15.06 -4.20 -7.03
N ASP A 272 16.17 -4.93 -7.16
CA ASP A 272 16.32 -6.28 -6.57
C ASP A 272 16.26 -6.24 -5.04
N GLN A 273 16.81 -5.19 -4.40
CA GLN A 273 16.66 -4.97 -2.97
C GLN A 273 15.17 -4.92 -2.56
N LEU A 274 14.32 -4.18 -3.26
CA LEU A 274 12.88 -4.13 -2.95
C LEU A 274 12.24 -5.52 -3.05
N ARG A 275 12.64 -6.32 -4.04
CA ARG A 275 12.15 -7.70 -4.20
C ARG A 275 12.53 -8.55 -3.00
N LEU A 276 13.77 -8.42 -2.51
CA LEU A 276 14.23 -9.10 -1.29
C LEU A 276 13.48 -8.65 -0.03
N THR A 277 13.15 -7.36 0.07
CA THR A 277 12.36 -6.84 1.21
C THR A 277 10.95 -7.41 1.23
N ILE A 278 10.29 -7.52 0.08
CA ILE A 278 8.91 -8.00 0.00
C ILE A 278 8.81 -9.53 0.00
N ASN A 279 9.80 -10.23 -0.55
CA ASN A 279 9.82 -11.69 -0.65
C ASN A 279 11.02 -12.29 0.12
N PRO A 280 10.79 -12.76 1.35
CA PRO A 280 11.83 -13.41 2.16
C PRO A 280 12.42 -14.68 1.55
N GLU A 281 11.69 -15.38 0.67
CA GLU A 281 12.20 -16.60 0.03
C GLU A 281 13.31 -16.28 -0.98
N LEU A 282 13.15 -15.20 -1.76
CA LEU A 282 14.19 -14.73 -2.69
C LEU A 282 15.52 -14.41 -1.98
N ARG A 283 15.44 -13.98 -0.72
CA ARG A 283 16.63 -13.71 0.09
C ARG A 283 17.44 -14.98 0.36
N GLN A 284 16.77 -16.12 0.52
CA GLN A 284 17.46 -17.40 0.72
C GLN A 284 18.20 -17.80 -0.56
N ASP A 285 17.55 -17.66 -1.72
CA ASP A 285 18.17 -17.96 -3.02
C ASP A 285 19.41 -17.10 -3.29
N TYR A 286 19.31 -15.79 -3.02
CA TYR A 286 20.43 -14.86 -3.20
C TYR A 286 21.57 -15.18 -2.25
N SER A 287 21.26 -15.51 -0.99
CA SER A 287 22.26 -15.85 0.02
C SER A 287 22.99 -17.14 -0.34
N ALA A 288 22.27 -18.17 -0.81
CA ALA A 288 22.86 -19.43 -1.25
C ALA A 288 23.79 -19.24 -2.45
N TYR A 289 23.39 -18.41 -3.44
CA TYR A 289 24.26 -18.06 -4.56
C TYR A 289 25.53 -17.33 -4.11
N ILE A 290 25.41 -16.34 -3.23
CA ILE A 290 26.55 -15.58 -2.71
C ILE A 290 27.53 -16.50 -1.98
N GLU A 291 27.03 -17.40 -1.12
CA GLU A 291 27.87 -18.35 -0.39
C GLU A 291 28.58 -19.32 -1.34
N GLN A 292 27.89 -19.83 -2.37
CA GLN A 292 28.51 -20.67 -3.38
C GLN A 292 29.65 -19.95 -4.12
N GLN A 293 29.41 -18.72 -4.58
CA GLN A 293 30.43 -17.93 -5.27
C GLN A 293 31.58 -17.52 -4.35
N ALA A 294 31.29 -17.19 -3.09
CA ALA A 294 32.28 -16.86 -2.09
C ALA A 294 33.23 -18.03 -1.83
N ASN A 295 32.70 -19.25 -1.71
CA ASN A 295 33.49 -20.46 -1.51
C ASN A 295 34.43 -20.73 -2.70
N LEU A 296 33.96 -20.53 -3.94
CA LEU A 296 34.79 -20.67 -5.14
C LEU A 296 35.93 -19.64 -5.20
N ARG A 297 35.72 -18.45 -4.63
CA ARG A 297 36.69 -17.34 -4.63
C ARG A 297 37.52 -17.23 -3.35
N GLY A 298 37.35 -18.16 -2.40
CA GLY A 298 38.06 -18.16 -1.12
C GLY A 298 37.66 -17.01 -0.16
N LEU A 299 36.47 -16.43 -0.34
CA LEU A 299 35.94 -15.33 0.49
C LEU A 299 35.25 -15.87 1.75
N SER A 300 36.04 -16.36 2.70
CA SER A 300 35.56 -17.04 3.92
C SER A 300 34.67 -16.19 4.83
N ALA A 301 34.68 -14.86 4.68
CA ALA A 301 33.82 -13.95 5.44
C ALA A 301 32.35 -13.95 4.98
N LEU A 302 32.05 -14.43 3.76
CA LEU A 302 30.69 -14.47 3.20
C LEU A 302 30.03 -15.84 3.45
N CYS A 303 29.98 -16.25 4.71
CA CYS A 303 29.33 -17.49 5.15
C CYS A 303 27.87 -17.24 5.58
N GLU A 304 27.07 -18.31 5.64
CA GLU A 304 25.64 -18.27 6.00
C GLU A 304 25.32 -17.38 7.23
N SER A 305 26.12 -17.46 8.30
CA SER A 305 25.88 -16.69 9.52
C SER A 305 25.97 -15.18 9.30
N ASN A 306 26.92 -14.74 8.47
CA ASN A 306 27.12 -13.33 8.17
C ASN A 306 26.10 -12.84 7.13
N LEU A 307 25.67 -13.69 6.21
CA LEU A 307 24.61 -13.36 5.24
C LEU A 307 23.24 -13.25 5.91
N LYS A 308 22.98 -14.02 6.97
CA LYS A 308 21.74 -13.90 7.76
C LYS A 308 21.61 -12.54 8.46
N SER A 309 22.72 -11.96 8.92
CA SER A 309 22.72 -10.66 9.62
C SER A 309 22.87 -9.46 8.69
N ALA A 310 23.19 -9.67 7.41
CA ALA A 310 23.32 -8.61 6.42
C ALA A 310 21.96 -7.95 6.09
N SER A 311 21.95 -6.69 5.69
CA SER A 311 20.74 -6.05 5.17
C SER A 311 20.40 -6.54 3.76
N GLU A 312 19.14 -6.37 3.35
CA GLU A 312 18.68 -6.65 1.97
C GLU A 312 19.51 -5.84 0.96
N PHE A 313 19.86 -4.60 1.31
CA PHE A 313 20.75 -3.75 0.52
C PHE A 313 22.11 -4.42 0.30
N THR A 314 22.74 -4.94 1.36
CA THR A 314 24.03 -5.62 1.27
C THR A 314 23.92 -6.90 0.44
N ILE A 315 22.88 -7.71 0.65
CA ILE A 315 22.66 -8.96 -0.12
C ILE A 315 22.49 -8.66 -1.62
N ALA A 316 21.66 -7.68 -1.99
CA ALA A 316 21.46 -7.31 -3.39
C ALA A 316 22.77 -6.82 -4.05
N ASN A 317 23.53 -5.97 -3.36
CA ASN A 317 24.81 -5.47 -3.88
C ASN A 317 25.87 -6.58 -4.01
N LEU A 318 25.98 -7.48 -3.02
CA LEU A 318 26.90 -8.61 -3.08
C LEU A 318 26.54 -9.57 -4.21
N HIS A 319 25.26 -9.88 -4.38
CA HIS A 319 24.77 -10.73 -5.47
C HIS A 319 25.15 -10.12 -6.83
N ALA A 320 24.86 -8.83 -7.04
CA ALA A 320 25.20 -8.14 -8.28
C ALA A 320 26.71 -8.07 -8.54
N TYR A 321 27.51 -7.81 -7.50
CA TYR A 321 28.97 -7.79 -7.60
C TYR A 321 29.54 -9.14 -8.03
N LEU A 322 29.13 -10.23 -7.36
CA LEU A 322 29.61 -11.58 -7.66
C LEU A 322 29.10 -12.10 -9.01
N ALA A 323 27.91 -11.69 -9.45
CA ALA A 323 27.36 -12.06 -10.75
C ALA A 323 28.03 -11.33 -11.93
N THR A 324 28.61 -10.15 -11.71
CA THR A 324 29.23 -9.32 -12.76
C THR A 324 30.75 -9.45 -12.84
N THR A 325 31.40 -9.94 -11.79
CA THR A 325 32.83 -10.25 -11.82
C THR A 325 33.03 -11.72 -12.23
N PRO A 326 33.86 -12.04 -13.24
CA PRO A 326 34.15 -13.42 -13.64
C PRO A 326 34.85 -14.25 -12.56
#